data_AF-A0A6G0AHE0-F1
#
_entry.id   AF-A0A6G0AHE0-F1
#
_cell.length_a   1.000
_cell.length_b   1.000
_cell.length_c   1.000
_cell.angle_alpha   90.00
_cell.angle_beta   90.00
_cell.angle_gamma   90.00
#
_symmetry.space_group_name_H-M   'P 1'
#
loop_
_entity.id
_entity.type
_entity.pdbx_description
1 polymer ?
#
loop_
_entity_poly.entity_id
_entity_poly.type
_entity_poly.pdbx_seq_one_letter_code
_entity_poly.pdbx_strand_id
1 'polypeptide(L)'
;MADIKQNRIEIFLDENKESIASYVPPAKFDLDTSELEDGEHTLIIVAYGDDEKRSIRKIKFFVRNGPGIAIQGLRENDVVEGKISLLVNAYGGSTAEKWEPTTAETPAAIPSWIWIMFILITAWAIFYFINEWKPTEEFANTPTYKNLQMPVEKKVVVNETATNGADLYRKSCSSCHQENGQGLTNVFPPLMSDDVINSDKTDQHIKIVLFGLEGKVINGVKYATPMPSWESQLSDEEIAAVINHERSSWGNKGKLVSPEEVSKIRAGGK
;
A
#
# COMPACT_ATOMS: atom_id res chain seq x y z
N MET A 1 70.86 30.23 19.74
CA MET A 1 69.53 29.96 20.30
C MET A 1 68.99 28.72 19.62
N ALA A 2 68.82 27.62 20.37
CA ALA A 2 68.45 26.32 19.82
C ALA A 2 66.95 26.31 19.49
N ASP A 3 66.65 26.01 18.22
CA ASP A 3 65.32 25.93 17.64
C ASP A 3 64.59 24.70 18.23
N ILE A 4 63.58 24.94 19.06
CA ILE A 4 62.80 23.88 19.69
C ILE A 4 61.94 23.26 18.58
N LYS A 5 62.29 22.04 18.15
CA LYS A 5 61.47 21.21 17.25
C LYS A 5 60.15 20.87 17.94
N GLN A 6 59.16 21.73 17.78
CA GLN A 6 57.82 21.51 18.29
C GLN A 6 57.00 20.71 17.29
N ASN A 7 56.17 19.81 17.79
CA ASN A 7 55.10 19.17 17.03
C ASN A 7 54.27 20.26 16.33
N ARG A 8 54.19 20.19 15.01
CA ARG A 8 53.42 21.14 14.21
C ARG A 8 52.70 20.46 13.05
N ILE A 9 51.62 21.06 12.60
CA ILE A 9 50.81 20.64 11.46
C ILE A 9 50.88 21.75 10.43
N GLU A 10 51.38 21.45 9.24
CA GLU A 10 51.35 22.33 8.08
C GLU A 10 50.25 21.84 7.13
N ILE A 11 49.47 22.78 6.59
CA ILE A 11 48.37 22.51 5.68
C ILE A 11 48.69 23.17 4.34
N PHE A 12 48.62 22.38 3.28
CA PHE A 12 48.82 22.81 1.90
C PHE A 12 47.56 22.51 1.10
N LEU A 13 47.31 23.32 0.09
CA LEU A 13 46.28 23.08 -0.91
C LEU A 13 46.93 22.83 -2.25
N ASP A 14 46.48 21.77 -2.91
CA ASP A 14 46.99 21.28 -4.18
C ASP A 14 48.50 21.04 -4.14
N GLU A 15 49.19 21.20 -5.27
CA GLU A 15 50.64 21.03 -5.35
C GLU A 15 51.42 22.31 -4.98
N ASN A 16 50.80 23.21 -4.21
CA ASN A 16 51.44 24.47 -3.82
C ASN A 16 52.61 24.21 -2.85
N LYS A 17 53.69 24.99 -3.03
CA LYS A 17 54.93 24.85 -2.25
C LYS A 17 54.86 25.57 -0.90
N GLU A 18 53.96 26.54 -0.77
CA GLU A 18 53.75 27.30 0.47
C GLU A 18 52.57 26.72 1.26
N SER A 19 52.74 26.60 2.58
CA SER A 19 51.67 26.16 3.47
C SER A 19 50.67 27.30 3.66
N ILE A 20 49.37 27.03 3.54
CA ILE A 20 48.29 27.98 3.82
C ILE A 20 48.23 28.29 5.31
N ALA A 21 48.53 27.30 6.16
CA ALA A 21 48.53 27.48 7.60
C ALA A 21 49.49 26.50 8.29
N SER A 22 50.05 26.94 9.42
CA SER A 22 50.89 26.14 10.30
C SER A 22 50.41 26.28 11.75
N TYR A 23 50.20 25.14 12.42
CA TYR A 23 49.61 25.09 13.75
C TYR A 23 50.36 24.15 14.69
N VAL A 24 50.22 24.38 16.00
CA VAL A 24 50.63 23.43 17.04
C VAL A 24 49.42 22.57 17.43
N PRO A 25 49.51 21.23 17.43
CA PRO A 25 48.38 20.36 17.79
C PRO A 25 47.91 20.54 19.24
N PRO A 26 46.60 20.38 19.54
CA PRO A 26 45.49 20.25 18.59
C PRO A 26 45.08 21.62 18.01
N ALA A 27 44.69 21.64 16.73
CA ALA A 27 44.33 22.86 16.02
C ALA A 27 43.02 22.72 15.24
N LYS A 28 42.27 23.82 15.13
CA LYS A 28 41.10 23.97 14.24
C LYS A 28 41.52 24.81 13.03
N PHE A 29 41.19 24.34 11.83
CA PHE A 29 41.44 25.01 10.58
C PHE A 29 40.12 25.21 9.85
N ASP A 30 39.84 26.45 9.46
CA ASP A 30 38.68 26.81 8.66
C ASP A 30 39.20 27.16 7.25
N LEU A 31 38.81 26.37 6.25
CA LEU A 31 39.18 26.58 4.85
C LEU A 31 38.10 27.41 4.15
N ASP A 32 38.43 28.63 3.75
CA ASP A 32 37.57 29.39 2.85
C ASP A 32 37.70 28.84 1.43
N THR A 33 36.59 28.38 0.86
CA THR A 33 36.54 27.78 -0.48
C THR A 33 36.01 28.75 -1.52
N SER A 34 35.58 29.96 -1.13
CA SER A 34 34.94 30.93 -2.03
C SER A 34 35.89 31.52 -3.09
N GLU A 35 37.19 31.56 -2.79
CA GLU A 35 38.24 32.04 -3.70
C GLU A 35 38.87 30.91 -4.53
N LEU A 36 38.47 29.66 -4.31
CA LEU A 36 38.98 28.51 -5.07
C LEU A 36 38.23 28.36 -6.40
N GLU A 37 38.93 27.89 -7.42
CA GLU A 37 38.33 27.56 -8.72
C GLU A 37 37.38 26.36 -8.59
N ASP A 38 36.42 26.24 -9.51
CA ASP A 38 35.55 25.07 -9.56
C ASP A 38 36.33 23.86 -10.08
N GLY A 39 36.34 22.77 -9.32
CA GLY A 39 37.08 21.58 -9.71
C GLY A 39 37.49 20.66 -8.57
N GLU A 40 38.31 19.67 -8.90
CA GLU A 40 38.92 18.74 -7.92
C GLU A 40 40.15 19.41 -7.29
N HIS A 41 40.14 19.53 -5.97
CA HIS A 41 41.25 20.04 -5.17
C HIS A 41 41.73 18.98 -4.17
N THR A 42 42.99 19.09 -3.75
CA THR A 42 43.61 18.18 -2.78
C THR A 42 44.15 18.94 -1.59
N LEU A 43 43.60 18.69 -0.40
CA LEU A 43 44.17 19.18 0.85
C LEU A 43 45.28 18.22 1.30
N ILE A 44 46.48 18.75 1.51
CA ILE A 44 47.64 17.98 1.99
C ILE A 44 47.99 18.46 3.40
N ILE A 45 47.87 17.56 4.37
CA ILE A 45 48.18 17.83 5.77
C ILE A 45 49.48 17.12 6.11
N VAL A 46 50.49 17.87 6.57
CA VAL A 46 51.79 17.36 6.98
C VAL A 46 51.96 17.59 8.47
N ALA A 47 51.96 16.51 9.25
CA ALA A 47 52.24 16.56 10.68
C ALA A 47 53.70 16.19 10.95
N TYR A 48 54.41 17.05 11.68
CA TYR A 48 55.78 16.84 12.13
C TYR A 48 55.76 16.38 13.58
N GLY A 49 56.35 15.22 13.83
CA GLY A 49 56.57 14.68 15.17
C GLY A 49 57.91 15.14 15.78
N ASP A 50 58.06 14.95 17.09
CA ASP A 50 59.28 15.24 17.85
C ASP A 50 60.50 14.41 17.36
N ASP A 51 60.26 13.31 16.65
CA ASP A 51 61.25 12.36 16.14
C ASP A 51 61.70 12.61 14.69
N GLU A 52 61.51 13.83 14.18
CA GLU A 52 61.70 14.24 12.77
C GLU A 52 60.85 13.47 11.75
N LYS A 53 59.98 12.54 12.19
CA LYS A 53 59.09 11.85 11.26
C LYS A 53 57.96 12.78 10.86
N ARG A 54 57.67 12.76 9.56
CA ARG A 54 56.54 13.47 8.98
C ARG A 54 55.47 12.48 8.53
N SER A 55 54.22 12.77 8.88
CA SER A 55 53.06 12.05 8.39
C SER A 55 52.31 12.94 7.40
N ILE A 56 52.06 12.42 6.20
CA ILE A 56 51.36 13.16 5.13
C ILE A 56 50.01 12.51 4.92
N ARG A 57 48.93 13.29 4.98
CA ARG A 57 47.57 12.87 4.63
C ARG A 57 47.03 13.74 3.51
N LYS A 58 46.57 13.11 2.43
CA LYS A 58 45.95 13.79 1.29
C LYS A 58 44.45 13.53 1.29
N ILE A 59 43.65 14.58 1.18
CA ILE A 59 42.18 14.52 1.15
C ILE A 59 41.73 15.23 -0.12
N LYS A 60 41.11 14.48 -1.03
CA LYS A 60 40.53 15.03 -2.25
C LYS A 60 39.13 15.56 -1.94
N PHE A 61 38.81 16.73 -2.45
CA PHE A 61 37.49 17.34 -2.36
C PHE A 61 37.18 18.10 -3.65
N PHE A 62 35.92 18.45 -3.86
CA PHE A 62 35.47 19.11 -5.08
C PHE A 62 34.81 20.43 -4.71
N VAL A 63 35.24 21.53 -5.34
CA VAL A 63 34.70 22.88 -5.13
C VAL A 63 33.71 23.20 -6.26
N ARG A 64 32.56 23.79 -5.90
CA ARG A 64 31.49 24.24 -6.80
C ARG A 64 30.97 25.59 -6.35
N ASN A 65 31.64 26.66 -6.75
CA ASN A 65 31.25 28.05 -6.55
C ASN A 65 30.44 28.60 -7.75
N GLY A 66 30.52 27.97 -8.92
CA GLY A 66 29.78 28.34 -10.12
C GLY A 66 28.30 27.94 -10.10
N PRO A 67 27.48 28.53 -11.00
CA PRO A 67 26.06 28.22 -11.09
C PRO A 67 25.84 26.78 -11.59
N GLY A 68 24.95 26.04 -10.91
CA GLY A 68 24.55 24.71 -11.36
C GLY A 68 23.69 24.82 -12.63
N ILE A 69 24.06 24.12 -13.69
CA ILE A 69 23.29 24.08 -14.95
C ILE A 69 22.45 22.80 -14.97
N ALA A 70 21.13 22.94 -15.07
CA ALA A 70 20.21 21.83 -15.27
C ALA A 70 19.61 21.92 -16.69
N ILE A 71 19.73 20.84 -17.45
CA ILE A 71 19.09 20.70 -18.75
C ILE A 71 17.93 19.72 -18.60
N GLN A 72 16.73 20.18 -18.88
CA GLN A 72 15.53 19.37 -18.87
C GLN A 72 15.12 19.07 -20.32
N GLY A 73 14.99 17.78 -20.65
CA GLY A 73 14.60 17.31 -21.99
C GLY A 73 15.64 16.43 -22.70
N LEU A 74 16.85 16.28 -22.15
CA LEU A 74 17.89 15.37 -22.63
C LEU A 74 18.59 14.71 -21.44
N ARG A 75 18.91 13.43 -21.56
CA ARG A 75 19.73 12.67 -20.60
C ARG A 75 21.08 12.33 -21.20
N GLU A 76 22.03 11.98 -20.34
CA GLU A 76 23.37 11.58 -20.75
C GLU A 76 23.31 10.32 -21.63
N ASN A 77 23.89 10.40 -22.85
CA ASN A 77 23.88 9.39 -23.92
C ASN A 77 22.57 9.19 -24.71
N ASP A 78 21.63 10.13 -24.68
CA ASP A 78 20.44 10.06 -25.54
C ASP A 78 20.81 10.20 -27.03
N VAL A 79 20.32 9.28 -27.87
CA VAL A 79 20.41 9.37 -29.34
C VAL A 79 19.14 10.02 -29.85
N VAL A 80 19.27 11.18 -30.50
CA VAL A 80 18.13 12.02 -30.87
C VAL A 80 18.20 12.49 -32.33
N GLU A 81 17.03 12.66 -32.95
CA GLU A 81 16.88 13.05 -34.37
C GLU A 81 15.86 14.20 -34.50
N GLY A 82 16.16 15.20 -35.33
CA GLY A 82 15.28 16.36 -35.56
C GLY A 82 15.57 17.56 -34.64
N LYS A 83 14.53 18.33 -34.28
CA LYS A 83 14.65 19.52 -33.40
C LYS A 83 14.04 19.23 -32.04
N ILE A 84 14.80 19.51 -30.98
CA ILE A 84 14.40 19.27 -29.59
C ILE A 84 14.41 20.59 -28.84
N SER A 85 13.32 20.89 -28.14
CA SER A 85 13.23 22.04 -27.25
C SER A 85 13.76 21.65 -25.88
N LEU A 86 14.88 22.25 -25.49
CA LEU A 86 15.49 22.05 -24.18
C LEU A 86 15.16 23.22 -23.29
N LEU A 87 14.85 22.92 -22.04
CA LEU A 87 14.73 23.93 -21.00
C LEU A 87 16.05 23.93 -20.23
N VAL A 88 16.81 25.02 -20.37
CA VAL A 88 18.11 25.21 -19.72
C VAL A 88 17.92 26.19 -18.57
N ASN A 89 18.18 25.73 -17.35
CA ASN A 89 18.16 26.56 -16.15
C ASN A 89 19.56 26.66 -15.56
N ALA A 90 19.92 27.86 -15.09
CA ALA A 90 21.13 28.10 -14.32
C ALA A 90 20.72 28.59 -12.93
N TYR A 91 21.15 27.88 -11.88
CA TYR A 91 20.88 28.23 -10.49
C TYR A 91 22.15 28.83 -9.88
N GLY A 92 22.04 30.02 -9.31
CA GLY A 92 23.19 30.75 -8.77
C GLY A 92 23.66 30.20 -7.44
N GLY A 93 24.95 29.87 -7.34
CA GLY A 93 25.67 29.83 -6.07
C GLY A 93 25.91 31.25 -5.57
N SER A 94 24.84 31.98 -5.21
CA SER A 94 25.01 33.34 -4.72
C SER A 94 25.51 33.32 -3.29
N THR A 95 26.70 33.87 -3.06
CA THR A 95 27.20 34.33 -1.74
C THR A 95 26.39 35.51 -1.17
N ALA A 96 25.16 35.73 -1.66
CA ALA A 96 24.30 36.82 -1.23
C ALA A 96 23.82 36.58 0.21
N GLU A 97 23.96 37.60 1.07
CA GLU A 97 23.55 37.56 2.49
C GLU A 97 22.06 37.24 2.70
N LYS A 98 21.24 37.37 1.65
CA LYS A 98 19.80 37.14 1.70
C LYS A 98 19.45 35.92 0.84
N TRP A 99 19.17 34.81 1.51
CA TRP A 99 18.70 33.58 0.88
C TRP A 99 17.36 33.83 0.16
N GLU A 100 17.32 33.58 -1.16
CA GLU A 100 16.12 33.67 -1.98
C GLU A 100 15.67 32.25 -2.40
N PRO A 101 14.53 31.73 -1.90
CA PRO A 101 14.11 30.34 -2.17
C PRO A 101 13.89 30.02 -3.66
N THR A 102 13.52 31.02 -4.47
CA THR A 102 13.17 30.83 -5.89
C THR A 102 14.36 30.47 -6.79
N THR A 103 15.60 30.67 -6.34
CA THR A 103 16.82 30.29 -7.06
C THR A 103 17.35 28.92 -6.64
N ALA A 104 16.77 28.27 -5.63
CA ALA A 104 17.21 26.97 -5.13
C ALA A 104 16.41 25.79 -5.68
N GLU A 105 15.23 26.03 -6.27
CA GLU A 105 14.35 24.96 -6.73
C GLU A 105 14.29 24.89 -8.26
N THR A 106 14.60 23.72 -8.81
CA THR A 106 14.21 23.38 -10.18
C THR A 106 12.69 23.24 -10.25
N PRO A 107 11.96 24.01 -11.08
CA PRO A 107 10.54 23.75 -11.30
C PRO A 107 10.40 22.45 -12.09
N ALA A 108 10.44 21.33 -11.36
CA ALA A 108 10.15 20.01 -11.89
C ALA A 108 8.63 19.79 -11.85
N ALA A 109 8.07 19.22 -12.92
CA ALA A 109 6.67 18.81 -12.90
C ALA A 109 6.45 17.76 -11.81
N ILE A 110 5.32 17.85 -11.10
CA ILE A 110 4.92 16.88 -10.08
C ILE A 110 4.94 15.48 -10.71
N PRO A 111 5.73 14.52 -10.18
CA PRO A 111 5.81 13.17 -10.73
C PRO A 111 4.43 12.52 -10.91
N SER A 112 4.20 11.83 -12.04
CA SER A 112 2.90 11.24 -12.36
C SER A 112 2.38 10.27 -11.30
N TRP A 113 3.27 9.59 -10.56
CA TRP A 113 2.90 8.68 -9.48
C TRP A 113 2.21 9.39 -8.31
N ILE A 114 2.51 10.67 -8.06
CA ILE A 114 1.84 11.46 -7.01
C ILE A 114 0.36 11.68 -7.37
N TRP A 115 0.07 11.95 -8.64
CA TRP A 115 -1.31 12.06 -9.12
C TRP A 115 -2.07 10.73 -9.00
N ILE A 116 -1.42 9.60 -9.30
CA ILE A 116 -1.99 8.26 -9.11
C ILE A 116 -2.32 8.02 -7.64
N MET A 117 -1.40 8.35 -6.72
CA MET A 117 -1.63 8.23 -5.29
C MET A 117 -2.76 9.14 -4.80
N PHE A 118 -2.81 10.38 -5.27
CA PHE A 118 -3.88 11.32 -4.92
C PHE A 118 -5.25 10.79 -5.35
N ILE A 119 -5.38 10.26 -6.56
CA ILE A 119 -6.62 9.66 -7.06
C ILE A 119 -6.99 8.45 -6.21
N LEU A 120 -6.04 7.58 -5.87
CA LEU A 120 -6.28 6.39 -5.05
C LEU A 120 -6.75 6.75 -3.64
N ILE A 121 -6.11 7.72 -2.98
CA ILE A 121 -6.50 8.20 -1.64
C ILE A 121 -7.90 8.82 -1.70
N THR A 122 -8.19 9.60 -2.73
CA THR A 122 -9.51 10.23 -2.91
C THR A 122 -10.59 9.18 -3.13
N ALA A 123 -10.35 8.19 -3.99
CA ALA A 123 -11.28 7.08 -4.22
C ALA A 123 -11.51 6.25 -2.96
N TRP A 124 -10.45 5.97 -2.20
CA TRP A 124 -10.51 5.27 -0.92
C TRP A 124 -11.34 6.06 0.11
N ALA A 125 -11.10 7.35 0.25
CA ALA A 125 -11.86 8.22 1.13
C ALA A 125 -13.34 8.28 0.74
N ILE A 126 -13.66 8.39 -0.56
CA ILE A 126 -15.05 8.37 -1.06
C ILE A 126 -15.71 7.03 -0.76
N PHE A 127 -15.01 5.91 -0.97
CA PHE A 127 -15.55 4.58 -0.68
C PHE A 127 -15.96 4.46 0.80
N TYR A 128 -15.09 4.85 1.72
CA TYR A 128 -15.39 4.81 3.15
C TYR A 128 -16.42 5.88 3.56
N PHE A 129 -16.41 7.04 2.92
CA PHE A 129 -17.43 8.05 3.14
C PHE A 129 -18.81 7.51 2.78
N ILE A 130 -18.97 6.81 1.65
CA ILE A 130 -20.27 6.27 1.24
C ILE A 130 -20.72 5.12 2.14
N ASN A 131 -19.80 4.24 2.55
CA ASN A 131 -20.14 3.02 3.27
C ASN A 131 -20.36 3.23 4.77
N GLU A 132 -19.59 4.12 5.40
CA GLU A 132 -19.62 4.34 6.85
C GLU A 132 -20.41 5.59 7.26
N TRP A 133 -20.77 6.48 6.33
CA TRP A 133 -21.60 7.64 6.64
C TRP A 133 -23.04 7.24 6.91
N LYS A 134 -23.44 7.34 8.18
CA LYS A 134 -24.83 7.22 8.61
C LYS A 134 -25.37 8.61 8.96
N PRO A 135 -26.45 9.10 8.32
CA PRO A 135 -27.07 10.35 8.73
C PRO A 135 -27.56 10.23 10.18
N THR A 136 -27.43 11.31 10.95
CA THR A 136 -27.99 11.36 12.31
C THR A 136 -29.52 11.17 12.27
N GLU A 137 -30.11 10.64 13.34
CA GLU A 137 -31.54 10.27 13.36
C GLU A 137 -32.49 11.40 12.96
N GLU A 138 -32.11 12.64 13.26
CA GLU A 138 -32.83 13.86 12.88
C GLU A 138 -32.96 14.02 11.36
N PHE A 139 -31.93 13.68 10.60
CA PHE A 139 -31.91 13.83 9.14
C PHE A 139 -32.29 12.56 8.38
N ALA A 140 -32.23 11.39 9.02
CA ALA A 140 -32.57 10.10 8.43
C ALA A 140 -34.01 10.04 7.84
N ASN A 141 -34.94 10.80 8.44
CA ASN A 141 -36.35 10.82 8.04
C ASN A 141 -36.73 11.97 7.08
N THR A 142 -35.76 12.80 6.67
CA THR A 142 -36.05 13.92 5.77
C THR A 142 -36.20 13.47 4.31
N PRO A 143 -37.01 14.18 3.49
CA PRO A 143 -37.22 13.81 2.08
C PRO A 143 -35.93 13.72 1.25
N THR A 144 -34.89 14.45 1.66
CA THR A 144 -33.56 14.48 1.04
C THR A 144 -32.84 13.14 1.06
N TYR A 145 -32.91 12.40 2.19
CA TYR A 145 -32.23 11.11 2.35
C TYR A 145 -33.16 9.90 2.13
N LYS A 146 -34.48 10.12 2.17
CA LYS A 146 -35.51 9.09 1.94
C LYS A 146 -35.45 8.45 0.55
N ASN A 147 -34.98 9.18 -0.48
CA ASN A 147 -34.96 8.73 -1.88
C ASN A 147 -33.57 8.31 -2.39
N LEU A 148 -32.51 8.44 -1.57
CA LEU A 148 -31.14 8.01 -1.90
C LEU A 148 -30.85 6.56 -1.48
N GLN A 149 -31.78 5.93 -0.77
CA GLN A 149 -31.83 4.49 -0.67
C GLN A 149 -32.16 3.96 -2.07
N MET A 150 -31.16 3.36 -2.73
CA MET A 150 -31.36 2.53 -3.94
C MET A 150 -32.62 1.67 -3.74
N PRO A 151 -33.36 1.30 -4.79
CA PRO A 151 -34.55 0.47 -4.64
C PRO A 151 -34.16 -0.81 -3.91
N VAL A 152 -34.40 -0.82 -2.60
CA VAL A 152 -34.32 -1.99 -1.75
C VAL A 152 -35.45 -2.84 -2.30
N GLU A 153 -35.06 -3.86 -3.06
CA GLU A 153 -35.93 -4.94 -3.46
C GLU A 153 -36.76 -5.31 -2.24
N LYS A 154 -38.07 -5.21 -2.42
CA LYS A 154 -39.12 -5.26 -1.41
C LYS A 154 -38.79 -6.31 -0.34
N LYS A 155 -38.15 -5.91 0.76
CA LYS A 155 -37.94 -6.77 1.92
C LYS A 155 -39.32 -7.10 2.47
N VAL A 156 -39.73 -8.35 2.26
CA VAL A 156 -40.78 -8.98 3.07
C VAL A 156 -40.35 -8.79 4.52
N VAL A 157 -41.20 -8.11 5.29
CA VAL A 157 -40.99 -7.87 6.71
C VAL A 157 -40.89 -9.23 7.40
N VAL A 158 -39.70 -9.58 7.87
CA VAL A 158 -39.47 -10.67 8.82
C VAL A 158 -38.84 -10.03 10.05
N ASN A 159 -39.49 -10.25 11.20
CA ASN A 159 -39.23 -9.63 12.50
C ASN A 159 -37.74 -9.53 12.88
N GLU A 160 -37.38 -8.45 13.59
CA GLU A 160 -36.05 -8.09 14.13
C GLU A 160 -35.46 -9.06 15.19
N THR A 161 -35.85 -10.32 15.18
CA THR A 161 -35.14 -11.44 15.83
C THR A 161 -34.51 -12.40 14.81
N ALA A 162 -34.60 -12.09 13.51
CA ALA A 162 -34.11 -12.95 12.45
C ALA A 162 -32.58 -12.90 12.36
N THR A 163 -31.94 -14.01 12.73
CA THR A 163 -30.55 -14.31 12.39
C THR A 163 -30.29 -13.97 10.91
N ASN A 164 -29.33 -13.07 10.64
CA ASN A 164 -29.03 -12.63 9.29
C ASN A 164 -28.23 -13.71 8.53
N GLY A 165 -28.93 -14.46 7.67
CA GLY A 165 -28.33 -15.52 6.85
C GLY A 165 -27.20 -15.04 5.93
N ALA A 166 -27.25 -13.79 5.45
CA ALA A 166 -26.20 -13.23 4.60
C ALA A 166 -24.90 -12.97 5.40
N ASP A 167 -25.02 -12.49 6.63
CA ASP A 167 -23.84 -12.28 7.50
C ASP A 167 -23.23 -13.61 7.93
N LEU A 168 -24.05 -14.62 8.21
CA LEU A 168 -23.58 -15.98 8.48
C LEU A 168 -22.85 -16.57 7.29
N TYR A 169 -23.42 -16.43 6.09
CA TYR A 169 -22.79 -16.89 4.85
C TYR A 169 -21.41 -16.26 4.66
N ARG A 170 -21.33 -14.93 4.83
CA ARG A 170 -20.07 -14.18 4.71
C ARG A 170 -19.01 -14.60 5.73
N LYS A 171 -19.42 -14.98 6.94
CA LYS A 171 -18.49 -15.39 8.00
C LYS A 171 -18.03 -16.85 7.87
N SER A 172 -18.93 -17.74 7.47
CA SER A 172 -18.72 -19.18 7.59
C SER A 172 -18.56 -19.91 6.25
N CYS A 173 -19.17 -19.41 5.18
CA CYS A 173 -19.29 -20.13 3.91
C CYS A 173 -18.51 -19.48 2.75
N SER A 174 -18.42 -18.14 2.73
CA SER A 174 -17.89 -17.40 1.57
C SER A 174 -16.40 -17.59 1.33
N SER A 175 -15.63 -18.00 2.33
CA SER A 175 -14.20 -18.31 2.19
C SER A 175 -13.93 -19.43 1.17
N CYS A 176 -14.87 -20.37 1.04
CA CYS A 176 -14.79 -21.49 0.09
C CYS A 176 -15.74 -21.28 -1.09
N HIS A 177 -16.99 -20.90 -0.84
CA HIS A 177 -18.02 -20.76 -1.87
C HIS A 177 -18.03 -19.40 -2.58
N GLN A 178 -17.14 -18.48 -2.19
CA GLN A 178 -17.04 -17.10 -2.67
C GLN A 178 -18.26 -16.24 -2.31
N GLU A 179 -18.09 -14.92 -2.25
CA GLU A 179 -19.19 -13.97 -1.94
C GLU A 179 -20.36 -14.07 -2.95
N ASN A 180 -20.07 -14.49 -4.18
CA ASN A 180 -21.05 -14.63 -5.26
C ASN A 180 -21.55 -16.07 -5.46
N GLY A 181 -21.21 -17.00 -4.57
CA GLY A 181 -21.66 -18.39 -4.63
C GLY A 181 -21.12 -19.20 -5.80
N GLN A 182 -20.09 -18.72 -6.52
CA GLN A 182 -19.51 -19.43 -7.67
C GLN A 182 -18.50 -20.52 -7.26
N GLY A 183 -18.04 -20.51 -6.02
CA GLY A 183 -16.96 -21.39 -5.58
C GLY A 183 -15.69 -21.23 -6.40
N LEU A 184 -14.91 -22.29 -6.49
CA LEU A 184 -13.69 -22.36 -7.29
C LEU A 184 -13.66 -23.70 -8.02
N THR A 185 -13.76 -23.67 -9.35
CA THR A 185 -13.77 -24.87 -10.20
C THR A 185 -12.66 -25.86 -9.81
N ASN A 186 -13.01 -27.15 -9.72
CA ASN A 186 -12.16 -28.26 -9.26
C ASN A 186 -11.78 -28.26 -7.76
N VAL A 187 -12.11 -27.23 -6.98
CA VAL A 187 -11.73 -27.12 -5.56
C VAL A 187 -12.95 -27.01 -4.64
N PHE A 188 -13.81 -26.03 -4.90
CA PHE A 188 -15.04 -25.77 -4.14
C PHE A 188 -16.24 -25.64 -5.10
N PRO A 189 -17.33 -26.37 -4.87
CA PRO A 189 -18.44 -26.36 -5.81
C PRO A 189 -19.22 -25.04 -5.79
N PRO A 190 -19.83 -24.65 -6.92
CA PRO A 190 -20.74 -23.51 -6.98
C PRO A 190 -22.02 -23.82 -6.20
N LEU A 191 -22.55 -22.81 -5.52
CA LEU A 191 -23.89 -22.81 -4.90
C LEU A 191 -24.94 -22.19 -5.84
N MET A 192 -24.50 -21.39 -6.80
CA MET A 192 -25.36 -20.85 -7.85
C MET A 192 -25.78 -21.95 -8.82
N SER A 193 -27.08 -22.03 -9.13
CA SER A 193 -27.65 -23.01 -10.08
C SER A 193 -27.36 -24.48 -9.72
N ASP A 194 -27.09 -24.78 -8.45
CA ASP A 194 -26.94 -26.16 -7.99
C ASP A 194 -28.32 -26.82 -7.81
N ASP A 195 -28.44 -28.08 -8.24
CA ASP A 195 -29.69 -28.84 -8.20
C ASP A 195 -30.19 -29.09 -6.78
N VAL A 196 -29.31 -29.27 -5.80
CA VAL A 196 -29.71 -29.48 -4.39
C VAL A 196 -30.27 -28.18 -3.82
N ILE A 197 -29.67 -27.05 -4.19
CA ILE A 197 -30.07 -25.73 -3.71
C ILE A 197 -31.38 -25.28 -4.36
N ASN A 198 -31.61 -25.63 -5.63
CA ASN A 198 -32.84 -25.29 -6.35
C ASN A 198 -33.96 -26.35 -6.24
N SER A 199 -33.69 -27.51 -5.63
CA SER A 199 -34.66 -28.60 -5.45
C SER A 199 -35.79 -28.22 -4.47
N ASP A 200 -37.00 -28.71 -4.71
CA ASP A 200 -38.14 -28.60 -3.78
C ASP A 200 -37.93 -29.36 -2.46
N LYS A 201 -37.03 -30.35 -2.47
CA LYS A 201 -36.62 -31.09 -1.27
C LYS A 201 -35.46 -30.38 -0.58
N THR A 202 -35.61 -30.15 0.71
CA THR A 202 -34.66 -29.40 1.55
C THR A 202 -33.69 -30.32 2.30
N ASP A 203 -34.07 -31.58 2.53
CA ASP A 203 -33.35 -32.53 3.37
C ASP A 203 -31.87 -32.69 3.00
N GLN A 204 -31.56 -32.79 1.71
CA GLN A 204 -30.19 -33.00 1.25
C GLN A 204 -29.30 -31.79 1.51
N HIS A 205 -29.81 -30.57 1.29
CA HIS A 205 -29.07 -29.34 1.56
C HIS A 205 -28.78 -29.22 3.06
N ILE A 206 -29.81 -29.46 3.89
CA ILE A 206 -29.69 -29.44 5.34
C ILE A 206 -28.67 -30.47 5.84
N LYS A 207 -28.72 -31.71 5.33
CA LYS A 207 -27.75 -32.76 5.68
C LYS A 207 -26.31 -32.39 5.30
N ILE A 208 -26.10 -31.77 4.15
CA ILE A 208 -24.78 -31.33 3.70
C ILE A 208 -24.19 -30.29 4.65
N VAL A 209 -24.99 -29.30 5.05
CA VAL A 209 -24.54 -28.25 5.99
C VAL A 209 -24.30 -28.82 7.39
N LEU A 210 -25.22 -29.65 7.90
CA LEU A 210 -25.08 -30.27 9.22
C LEU A 210 -23.88 -31.21 9.29
N PHE A 211 -23.78 -32.17 8.37
CA PHE A 211 -22.88 -33.32 8.50
C PHE A 211 -21.66 -33.28 7.60
N GLY A 212 -21.50 -32.20 6.83
CA GLY A 212 -20.46 -32.07 5.83
C GLY A 212 -20.70 -32.94 4.59
N LEU A 213 -19.79 -32.83 3.63
CA LEU A 213 -19.86 -33.55 2.36
C LEU A 213 -18.44 -33.80 1.83
N GLU A 214 -18.21 -34.97 1.23
CA GLU A 214 -16.94 -35.27 0.58
C GLU A 214 -17.16 -36.07 -0.71
N GLY A 215 -16.30 -35.87 -1.70
CA GLY A 215 -16.18 -36.75 -2.87
C GLY A 215 -17.35 -36.70 -3.86
N LYS A 216 -18.17 -35.65 -3.83
CA LYS A 216 -19.33 -35.51 -4.72
C LYS A 216 -18.90 -35.05 -6.11
N VAL A 217 -19.58 -35.56 -7.12
CA VAL A 217 -19.50 -35.07 -8.50
C VAL A 217 -20.67 -34.13 -8.75
N ILE A 218 -20.39 -32.90 -9.15
CA ILE A 218 -21.40 -31.88 -9.49
C ILE A 218 -21.09 -31.42 -10.92
N ASN A 219 -22.08 -31.53 -11.81
CA ASN A 219 -21.96 -31.16 -13.23
C ASN A 219 -20.74 -31.78 -13.94
N GLY A 220 -20.43 -33.05 -13.63
CA GLY A 220 -19.31 -33.78 -14.22
C GLY A 220 -17.94 -33.46 -13.60
N VAL A 221 -17.85 -32.52 -12.66
CA VAL A 221 -16.61 -32.18 -11.94
C VAL A 221 -16.61 -32.85 -10.57
N LYS A 222 -15.52 -33.58 -10.25
CA LYS A 222 -15.34 -34.21 -8.94
C LYS A 222 -14.71 -33.22 -7.96
N TYR A 223 -15.38 -32.96 -6.84
CA TYR A 223 -14.88 -32.14 -5.75
C TYR A 223 -14.39 -33.04 -4.62
N ALA A 224 -13.06 -33.11 -4.45
CA ALA A 224 -12.42 -33.98 -3.46
C ALA A 224 -12.25 -33.32 -2.09
N THR A 225 -12.29 -31.99 -2.01
CA THR A 225 -12.14 -31.26 -0.75
C THR A 225 -13.35 -31.52 0.16
N PRO A 226 -13.16 -32.00 1.39
CA PRO A 226 -14.26 -32.23 2.32
C PRO A 226 -14.82 -30.89 2.81
N MET A 227 -16.14 -30.72 2.74
CA MET A 227 -16.87 -29.67 3.44
C MET A 227 -17.03 -30.08 4.92
N PRO A 228 -16.59 -29.24 5.87
CA PRO A 228 -16.72 -29.54 7.30
C PRO A 228 -18.18 -29.57 7.75
N SER A 229 -18.42 -30.25 8.86
CA SER A 229 -19.71 -30.25 9.56
C SER A 229 -19.91 -28.97 10.36
N TRP A 230 -21.12 -28.40 10.25
CA TRP A 230 -21.54 -27.23 11.05
C TRP A 230 -22.49 -27.58 12.19
N GLU A 231 -22.80 -28.88 12.38
CA GLU A 231 -23.70 -29.38 13.42
C GLU A 231 -23.35 -28.80 14.80
N SER A 232 -22.10 -28.90 15.26
CA SER A 232 -21.75 -28.43 16.60
C SER A 232 -21.52 -26.91 16.71
N GLN A 233 -21.57 -26.18 15.59
CA GLN A 233 -21.11 -24.78 15.51
C GLN A 233 -22.26 -23.79 15.32
N LEU A 234 -23.34 -24.20 14.66
CA LEU A 234 -24.47 -23.34 14.33
C LEU A 234 -25.78 -23.92 14.89
N SER A 235 -26.64 -23.04 15.41
CA SER A 235 -27.99 -23.38 15.86
C SER A 235 -28.90 -23.76 14.69
N ASP A 236 -30.07 -24.33 14.99
CA ASP A 236 -31.07 -24.67 13.96
C ASP A 236 -31.57 -23.43 13.20
N GLU A 237 -31.72 -22.32 13.92
CA GLU A 237 -32.09 -21.02 13.37
C GLU A 237 -30.99 -20.45 12.46
N GLU A 238 -29.73 -20.56 12.87
CA GLU A 238 -28.59 -20.11 12.08
C GLU A 238 -28.41 -20.92 10.80
N ILE A 239 -28.54 -22.24 10.88
CA ILE A 239 -28.48 -23.12 9.71
C ILE A 239 -29.64 -22.86 8.76
N ALA A 240 -30.87 -22.72 9.26
CA ALA A 240 -32.01 -22.38 8.42
C ALA A 240 -31.81 -21.01 7.74
N ALA A 241 -31.28 -20.02 8.46
CA ALA A 241 -31.03 -18.68 7.92
C ALA A 241 -29.98 -18.68 6.79
N VAL A 242 -28.84 -19.35 6.98
CA VAL A 242 -27.78 -19.40 5.95
C VAL A 242 -28.22 -20.21 4.73
N ILE A 243 -28.90 -21.33 4.92
CA ILE A 243 -29.47 -22.14 3.83
C ILE A 243 -30.49 -21.32 3.04
N ASN A 244 -31.36 -20.56 3.71
CA ASN A 244 -32.33 -19.70 3.05
C ASN A 244 -31.66 -18.62 2.22
N HIS A 245 -30.59 -18.00 2.73
CA HIS A 245 -29.80 -17.05 1.96
C HIS A 245 -29.23 -17.70 0.68
N GLU A 246 -28.63 -18.88 0.77
CA GLU A 246 -28.09 -19.60 -0.39
C GLU A 246 -29.18 -19.95 -1.42
N ARG A 247 -30.36 -20.36 -0.95
CA ARG A 247 -31.49 -20.81 -1.78
C ARG A 247 -32.26 -19.67 -2.45
N SER A 248 -32.15 -18.44 -1.93
CA SER A 248 -32.75 -17.24 -2.51
C SER A 248 -31.76 -16.31 -3.23
N SER A 249 -30.45 -16.56 -3.10
CA SER A 249 -29.41 -15.70 -3.69
C SER A 249 -29.01 -16.17 -5.08
N TRP A 250 -28.35 -15.28 -5.82
CA TRP A 250 -27.71 -15.61 -7.10
C TRP A 250 -28.64 -16.19 -8.17
N GLY A 251 -29.94 -15.86 -8.10
CA GLY A 251 -30.96 -16.38 -9.01
C GLY A 251 -31.50 -17.77 -8.63
N ASN A 252 -31.07 -18.33 -7.50
CA ASN A 252 -31.64 -19.55 -6.95
C ASN A 252 -33.09 -19.32 -6.51
N LYS A 253 -33.92 -20.36 -6.64
CA LYS A 253 -35.36 -20.34 -6.34
C LYS A 253 -35.77 -21.55 -5.49
N GLY A 254 -34.87 -21.99 -4.61
CA GLY A 254 -35.11 -23.15 -3.76
C GLY A 254 -36.22 -22.88 -2.73
N LYS A 255 -36.99 -23.92 -2.39
CA LYS A 255 -37.96 -23.88 -1.27
C LYS A 255 -37.24 -23.48 0.03
N LEU A 256 -37.72 -22.48 0.76
CA LEU A 256 -37.15 -22.09 2.04
C LEU A 256 -37.27 -23.20 3.11
N VAL A 257 -36.33 -23.19 4.03
CA VAL A 257 -36.16 -24.11 5.16
C VAL A 257 -36.58 -23.44 6.46
N SER A 258 -37.29 -24.18 7.31
CA SER A 258 -37.60 -23.75 8.68
C SER A 258 -36.63 -24.35 9.71
N PRO A 259 -36.41 -23.69 10.88
CA PRO A 259 -35.58 -24.26 11.94
C PRO A 259 -36.06 -25.64 12.41
N GLU A 260 -37.36 -25.90 12.39
CA GLU A 260 -37.94 -27.20 12.77
C GLU A 260 -37.55 -28.32 11.79
N GLU A 261 -37.45 -28.02 10.49
CA GLU A 261 -36.93 -28.96 9.48
C GLU A 261 -35.47 -29.30 9.77
N VAL A 262 -34.66 -28.31 10.14
CA VAL A 262 -33.25 -28.51 10.53
C VAL A 262 -33.14 -29.37 11.79
N SER A 263 -33.89 -29.02 12.83
CA SER A 263 -33.89 -29.74 14.11
C SER A 263 -34.26 -31.21 13.94
N LYS A 264 -35.28 -31.49 13.12
CA LYS A 264 -35.70 -32.84 12.79
C LYS A 264 -34.61 -33.66 12.10
N ILE A 265 -33.88 -33.05 11.16
CA ILE A 265 -32.80 -33.73 10.45
C ILE A 265 -31.58 -33.93 11.34
N ARG A 266 -31.25 -32.94 12.17
CA ARG A 266 -30.18 -33.01 13.17
C ARG A 266 -30.41 -34.17 14.14
N ALA A 267 -31.62 -34.28 14.69
CA ALA A 267 -31.98 -35.40 15.57
C ALA A 267 -31.98 -36.77 14.87
N GLY A 268 -32.19 -36.79 13.55
CA GLY A 268 -32.21 -38.02 12.74
C GLY A 268 -30.82 -38.58 12.39
N GLY A 269 -29.75 -37.82 12.58
CA GLY A 269 -28.37 -38.22 12.25
C GLY A 269 -28.06 -38.28 10.74
N LYS A 270 -26.79 -38.60 10.43
CA LYS A 270 -26.21 -38.63 9.06
C LYS A 270 -26.89 -39.66 8.16
#